data_AF-A0A8S1XGH4-F1
#
_entry.id   AF-A0A8S1XGH4-F1
#
_cell.length_a   1.000
_cell.length_b   1.000
_cell.length_c   1.000
_cell.angle_alpha   90.00
_cell.angle_beta   90.00
_cell.angle_gamma   90.00
#
_symmetry.space_group_name_H-M   'P 1'
#
loop_
_entity.id
_entity.type
_entity.pdbx_description
1 polymer ?
#
loop_
_entity_poly.entity_id
_entity_poly.type
_entity_poly.pdbx_seq_one_letter_code
_entity_poly.pdbx_strand_id
1 'polypeptide(L)'
;MQSIITQCQDLDEEYRQLVYVVNNMLDNLSIVSLEFVNSKLEVLEKYSNTLKSSQIDARIHRNSQMKNLIEYIKMHTKSQVKSLAQSPPAKMAHHRPKYSFNEKAFSSMLYRSINQVTQQKTQYNDELDQSEQKPTLKQKNLNILQNLIGKQKFDQKRGSEDMFNLLQKCMQLISQKQEFYEEYENLQKEYKEIVKSNQSLQYKVNLNQKSSKLKENLYQLMGSHQQFKSYLNSVI
;
A
#
# COMPACT_ATOMS: atom_id res chain seq x y z
N MET A 1 -20.12 -30.10 -30.44
CA MET A 1 -19.33 -30.05 -29.19
C MET A 1 -18.21 -29.04 -29.39
N GLN A 2 -18.29 -27.86 -28.76
CA GLN A 2 -17.14 -26.95 -28.72
C GLN A 2 -16.04 -27.58 -27.86
N SER A 3 -14.79 -27.45 -28.30
CA SER A 3 -13.64 -27.92 -27.52
C SER A 3 -13.52 -27.13 -26.22
N ILE A 4 -13.11 -27.80 -25.14
CA ILE A 4 -12.79 -27.18 -23.83
C ILE A 4 -11.81 -26.01 -24.02
N ILE A 5 -10.89 -26.13 -24.97
CA ILE A 5 -9.90 -25.09 -25.28
C ILE A 5 -10.57 -23.85 -25.86
N THR A 6 -11.55 -24.02 -26.77
CA THR A 6 -12.31 -22.92 -27.37
C THR A 6 -13.14 -22.19 -26.31
N GLN A 7 -13.80 -22.94 -25.41
CA GLN A 7 -14.57 -22.35 -24.31
C GLN A 7 -13.69 -21.55 -23.34
N CYS A 8 -12.48 -22.03 -23.05
CA CYS A 8 -11.52 -21.27 -22.25
C CYS A 8 -11.08 -19.97 -22.94
N GLN A 9 -10.87 -20.00 -24.26
CA GLN A 9 -10.50 -18.81 -25.03
C GLN A 9 -11.63 -17.76 -25.03
N ASP A 10 -12.87 -18.20 -25.21
CA ASP A 10 -14.04 -17.30 -25.16
C ASP A 10 -14.15 -16.62 -23.77
N LEU A 11 -13.91 -17.37 -22.69
CA LEU A 11 -13.90 -16.82 -21.32
C LEU A 11 -12.70 -15.89 -21.05
N ASP A 12 -11.55 -16.13 -21.67
CA ASP A 12 -10.39 -15.23 -21.57
C ASP A 12 -10.62 -13.92 -22.34
N GLU A 13 -11.36 -13.96 -23.45
CA GLU A 13 -11.76 -12.75 -24.17
C GLU A 13 -12.85 -11.98 -23.41
N GLU A 14 -13.84 -12.67 -22.83
CA GLU A 14 -14.83 -12.04 -21.94
C GLU A 14 -14.13 -11.33 -20.76
N TYR A 15 -13.11 -11.95 -20.16
CA TYR A 15 -12.34 -11.32 -19.09
C TYR A 15 -11.67 -10.02 -19.53
N ARG A 16 -11.04 -10.00 -20.72
CA ARG A 16 -10.41 -8.78 -21.27
C ARG A 16 -11.42 -7.65 -21.45
N GLN A 17 -12.60 -7.98 -21.97
CA GLN A 17 -13.69 -7.02 -22.12
C GLN A 17 -14.15 -6.47 -20.76
N LEU A 18 -14.28 -7.34 -19.74
CA LEU A 18 -14.67 -6.91 -18.39
C LEU A 18 -13.60 -6.03 -17.73
N VAL A 19 -12.32 -6.32 -17.91
CA VAL A 19 -11.20 -5.47 -17.43
C VAL A 19 -11.27 -4.09 -18.08
N TYR A 20 -11.49 -4.02 -19.39
CA TYR A 20 -11.66 -2.76 -20.10
C TYR A 20 -12.83 -1.94 -19.54
N VAL A 21 -13.99 -2.58 -19.29
CA VAL A 21 -15.16 -1.94 -18.68
C VAL A 21 -14.84 -1.39 -17.29
N VAL A 22 -14.15 -2.17 -16.45
CA VAL A 22 -13.76 -1.72 -15.10
C VAL A 22 -12.86 -0.50 -15.17
N ASN A 23 -11.83 -0.52 -16.01
CA ASN A 23 -10.89 0.60 -16.16
C ASN A 23 -11.60 1.89 -16.56
N ASN A 24 -12.59 1.82 -17.45
CA ASN A 24 -13.40 2.98 -17.86
C ASN A 24 -14.31 3.53 -16.74
N MET A 25 -14.56 2.77 -15.67
CA MET A 25 -15.43 3.18 -14.56
C MET A 25 -14.65 3.73 -13.34
N LEU A 26 -13.31 3.69 -13.37
CA LEU A 26 -12.49 4.05 -12.20
C LEU A 26 -12.49 5.55 -11.90
N ASP A 27 -12.60 6.41 -12.91
CA ASP A 27 -12.44 7.87 -12.77
C ASP A 27 -13.45 8.54 -11.84
N ASN A 28 -14.61 7.90 -11.63
CA ASN A 28 -15.72 8.46 -10.84
C ASN A 28 -15.85 7.86 -9.43
N LEU A 29 -14.82 7.13 -8.97
CA LEU A 29 -14.80 6.49 -7.66
C LEU A 29 -14.22 7.40 -6.57
N SER A 30 -14.64 7.17 -5.33
CA SER A 30 -13.92 7.70 -4.17
C SER A 30 -12.54 7.06 -4.06
N ILE A 31 -11.55 7.75 -3.47
CA ILE A 31 -10.19 7.24 -3.28
C ILE A 31 -10.21 5.86 -2.58
N VAL A 32 -11.05 5.70 -1.56
CA VAL A 32 -11.20 4.42 -0.82
C VAL A 32 -11.79 3.32 -1.72
N SER A 33 -12.80 3.64 -2.52
CA SER A 33 -13.40 2.69 -3.46
C SER A 33 -12.44 2.31 -4.58
N LEU A 34 -11.61 3.26 -5.04
CA LEU A 34 -10.58 3.06 -6.05
C LEU A 34 -9.47 2.13 -5.55
N GLU A 35 -8.96 2.35 -4.33
CA GLU A 35 -7.96 1.47 -3.71
C GLU A 35 -8.48 0.03 -3.56
N PHE A 36 -9.73 -0.13 -3.11
CA PHE A 36 -10.35 -1.45 -2.99
C PHE A 36 -10.46 -2.15 -4.36
N VAL A 37 -10.92 -1.43 -5.39
CA VAL A 37 -11.08 -1.98 -6.74
C VAL A 37 -9.72 -2.36 -7.34
N ASN A 38 -8.71 -1.50 -7.20
CA ASN A 38 -7.35 -1.79 -7.67
C ASN A 38 -6.74 -3.01 -6.96
N SER A 39 -6.91 -3.13 -5.64
CA SER A 39 -6.45 -4.30 -4.89
C SER A 39 -7.14 -5.59 -5.37
N LYS A 40 -8.44 -5.54 -5.70
CA LYS A 40 -9.17 -6.69 -6.24
C LYS A 40 -8.74 -7.03 -7.67
N LEU A 41 -8.47 -6.04 -8.51
CA LEU A 41 -7.96 -6.23 -9.87
C LEU A 41 -6.60 -6.92 -9.86
N GLU A 42 -5.67 -6.49 -9.01
CA GLU A 42 -4.33 -7.09 -8.91
C GLU A 42 -4.40 -8.58 -8.51
N VAL A 43 -5.30 -8.93 -7.59
CA VAL A 43 -5.53 -10.33 -7.18
C VAL A 43 -6.11 -11.15 -8.33
N LEU A 44 -7.08 -10.62 -9.06
CA LEU A 44 -7.71 -11.30 -10.19
C LEU A 44 -6.74 -11.47 -11.37
N GLU A 45 -5.87 -10.50 -11.61
CA GLU A 45 -4.81 -10.60 -12.62
C GLU A 45 -3.80 -11.70 -12.27
N LYS A 46 -3.30 -11.71 -11.03
CA LYS A 46 -2.42 -12.78 -10.54
C LYS A 46 -3.10 -14.15 -10.65
N TYR A 47 -4.36 -14.25 -10.25
CA TYR A 47 -5.14 -15.48 -10.37
C TYR A 47 -5.26 -15.93 -11.84
N SER A 48 -5.61 -15.01 -12.74
CA SER A 48 -5.72 -15.26 -14.18
C SER A 48 -4.43 -15.82 -14.78
N ASN A 49 -3.28 -15.26 -14.41
CA ASN A 49 -1.97 -15.70 -14.92
C ASN A 49 -1.56 -17.10 -14.44
N THR A 50 -2.20 -17.61 -13.39
CA THR A 50 -1.94 -18.97 -12.87
C THR A 50 -2.86 -20.05 -13.43
N LEU A 51 -3.87 -19.69 -14.24
CA LEU A 51 -4.84 -20.64 -14.77
C LEU A 51 -4.26 -21.49 -15.91
N LYS A 52 -4.35 -22.81 -15.77
CA LYS A 52 -4.03 -23.77 -16.84
C LYS A 52 -5.10 -23.70 -17.94
N SER A 53 -4.74 -24.07 -19.17
CA SER A 53 -5.62 -24.02 -20.35
C SER A 53 -6.90 -24.88 -20.25
N SER A 54 -6.95 -25.86 -19.34
CA SER A 54 -8.10 -26.76 -19.15
C SER A 54 -9.06 -26.34 -18.03
N GLN A 55 -8.73 -25.30 -17.24
CA GLN A 55 -9.51 -24.92 -16.05
C GLN A 55 -10.66 -23.97 -16.41
N ILE A 56 -11.76 -24.49 -16.95
CA ILE A 56 -12.96 -23.72 -17.33
C ILE A 56 -13.63 -23.09 -16.11
N ASP A 57 -13.91 -23.87 -15.07
CA ASP A 57 -14.66 -23.39 -13.89
C ASP A 57 -13.95 -22.23 -13.19
N ALA A 58 -12.62 -22.26 -13.17
CA ALA A 58 -11.79 -21.20 -12.62
C ALA A 58 -11.91 -19.89 -13.42
N ARG A 59 -12.01 -19.99 -14.76
CA ARG A 59 -12.26 -18.82 -15.63
C ARG A 59 -13.67 -18.28 -15.46
N ILE A 60 -14.68 -19.15 -15.35
CA ILE A 60 -16.05 -18.75 -15.05
C ILE A 60 -16.10 -17.99 -13.71
N HIS A 61 -15.45 -18.53 -12.68
CA HIS A 61 -15.36 -17.88 -11.37
C HIS A 61 -14.64 -16.53 -11.44
N ARG A 62 -13.50 -16.45 -12.14
CA ARG A 62 -12.78 -15.18 -12.39
C ARG A 62 -13.69 -14.14 -13.03
N ASN A 63 -14.42 -14.51 -14.09
CA ASN A 63 -15.29 -13.60 -14.83
C ASN A 63 -16.49 -13.16 -13.96
N SER A 64 -17.04 -14.06 -13.14
CA SER A 64 -18.09 -13.74 -12.16
C SER A 64 -17.60 -12.73 -11.10
N GLN A 65 -16.39 -12.92 -10.56
CA GLN A 65 -15.79 -11.94 -9.64
C GLN A 65 -15.61 -10.58 -10.32
N MET A 66 -15.30 -10.57 -11.61
CA MET A 66 -15.15 -9.33 -12.36
C MET A 66 -16.48 -8.60 -12.58
N LYS A 67 -17.56 -9.34 -12.89
CA LYS A 67 -18.92 -8.80 -12.95
C LYS A 67 -19.38 -8.24 -11.60
N ASN A 68 -19.10 -8.95 -10.51
CA ASN A 68 -19.41 -8.46 -9.15
C ASN A 68 -18.65 -7.17 -8.82
N LEU A 69 -17.40 -7.04 -9.28
CA LEU A 69 -16.64 -5.80 -9.09
C LEU A 69 -17.25 -4.64 -9.89
N ILE A 70 -17.75 -4.88 -11.10
CA ILE A 70 -18.48 -3.87 -11.88
C ILE A 70 -19.74 -3.42 -11.13
N GLU A 71 -20.50 -4.33 -10.53
CA GLU A 71 -21.67 -3.94 -9.70
C GLU A 71 -21.26 -3.11 -8.48
N TYR A 72 -20.20 -3.51 -7.79
CA TYR A 72 -19.65 -2.72 -6.69
C TYR A 72 -19.28 -1.31 -7.14
N ILE A 73 -18.57 -1.19 -8.27
CA ILE A 73 -18.19 0.12 -8.83
C ILE A 73 -19.43 0.96 -9.10
N LYS A 74 -20.47 0.42 -9.75
CA LYS A 74 -21.73 1.12 -10.02
C LYS A 74 -22.39 1.65 -8.74
N MET A 75 -22.40 0.87 -7.66
CA MET A 75 -22.98 1.29 -6.37
C MET A 75 -22.16 2.36 -5.66
N HIS A 76 -20.86 2.41 -5.93
CA HIS A 76 -19.91 3.32 -5.28
C HIS A 76 -19.44 4.47 -6.18
N THR A 77 -19.98 4.56 -7.39
CA THR A 77 -19.74 5.69 -8.28
C THR A 77 -20.41 6.91 -7.67
N LYS A 78 -19.67 8.01 -7.48
CA LYS A 78 -20.29 9.26 -7.02
C LYS A 78 -21.25 9.72 -8.11
N SER A 79 -22.54 9.46 -7.93
CA SER A 79 -23.55 10.01 -8.82
C SER A 79 -23.46 11.53 -8.72
N GLN A 80 -22.91 12.21 -9.74
CA GLN A 80 -23.10 13.65 -9.92
C GLN A 80 -24.55 13.95 -10.33
N VAL A 81 -25.53 13.27 -9.73
CA VAL A 81 -26.88 13.78 -9.73
C VAL A 81 -26.82 14.95 -8.76
N LYS A 82 -26.80 16.16 -9.32
CA LYS A 82 -27.29 17.35 -8.63
C LYS A 82 -28.65 16.98 -8.07
N SER A 83 -28.70 16.53 -6.81
CA SER A 83 -29.98 16.30 -6.16
C SER A 83 -30.56 17.70 -5.96
N LEU A 84 -31.42 18.11 -6.89
CA LEU A 84 -32.53 19.01 -6.59
C LEU A 84 -33.45 18.27 -5.62
N ALA A 85 -32.96 17.97 -4.42
CA ALA A 85 -33.80 17.64 -3.30
C ALA A 85 -34.39 18.97 -2.84
N GLN A 86 -35.55 19.33 -3.39
CA GLN A 86 -36.41 20.33 -2.77
C GLN A 86 -36.67 19.88 -1.33
N SER A 87 -36.02 20.55 -0.38
CA SER A 87 -36.37 20.46 1.03
C SER A 87 -37.86 20.79 1.18
N PRO A 88 -38.66 19.99 1.91
CA PRO A 88 -40.05 20.33 2.19
C PRO A 88 -40.11 21.70 2.90
N PRO A 89 -41.14 22.52 2.66
CA PRO A 89 -41.23 23.85 3.24
C PRO A 89 -41.25 23.75 4.77
N ALA A 90 -40.37 24.52 5.40
CA ALA A 90 -40.22 24.58 6.84
C ALA A 90 -41.41 25.30 7.49
N LYS A 91 -42.51 24.61 7.78
CA LYS A 91 -43.48 25.03 8.81
C LYS A 91 -44.07 23.82 9.54
N MET A 92 -43.93 23.88 10.87
CA MET A 92 -44.64 23.09 11.89
C MET A 92 -44.17 21.66 12.14
N ALA A 93 -43.17 21.52 13.03
CA ALA A 93 -43.14 20.45 14.03
C ALA A 93 -42.18 20.86 15.16
N HIS A 94 -42.74 21.39 16.25
CA HIS A 94 -42.04 21.51 17.52
C HIS A 94 -41.71 20.10 18.07
N HIS A 95 -40.56 19.97 18.71
CA HIS A 95 -40.04 18.78 19.44
C HIS A 95 -39.35 17.68 18.62
N ARG A 96 -38.07 17.91 18.26
CA ARG A 96 -37.01 16.89 18.40
C ARG A 96 -35.72 17.53 18.93
N PRO A 97 -34.96 16.86 19.82
CA PRO A 97 -33.69 17.39 20.30
C PRO A 97 -32.69 17.39 19.16
N LYS A 98 -32.16 18.57 18.82
CA LYS A 98 -31.06 18.71 17.88
C LYS A 98 -29.79 18.22 18.57
N TYR A 99 -29.25 17.08 18.16
CA TYR A 99 -27.83 16.80 18.38
C TYR A 99 -27.04 17.80 17.51
N SER A 100 -26.72 18.96 18.07
CA SER A 100 -25.66 19.80 17.50
C SER A 100 -24.35 19.12 17.84
N PHE A 101 -23.58 18.77 16.81
CA PHE A 101 -22.20 18.34 16.99
C PHE A 101 -21.42 19.54 17.52
N ASN A 102 -21.14 19.54 18.83
CA ASN A 102 -20.34 20.58 19.46
C ASN A 102 -18.86 20.26 19.21
N GLU A 103 -18.33 20.80 18.12
CA GLU A 103 -16.95 20.60 17.66
C GLU A 103 -15.91 20.99 18.75
N LYS A 104 -16.25 21.92 19.64
CA LYS A 104 -15.42 22.30 20.81
C LYS A 104 -15.40 21.23 21.92
N ALA A 105 -16.48 20.47 22.08
CA ALA A 105 -16.51 19.36 23.04
C ALA A 105 -15.72 18.15 22.52
N PHE A 106 -15.74 17.91 21.20
CA PHE A 106 -15.00 16.81 20.58
C PHE A 106 -13.49 17.07 20.55
N SER A 107 -13.08 18.29 20.21
CA SER A 107 -11.67 18.70 20.23
C SER A 107 -11.10 18.71 21.65
N SER A 108 -11.83 19.20 22.65
CA SER A 108 -11.35 19.16 24.05
C SER A 108 -11.18 17.72 24.58
N MET A 109 -12.03 16.77 24.16
CA MET A 109 -11.88 15.35 24.50
C MET A 109 -10.63 14.72 23.87
N LEU A 110 -10.33 15.04 22.61
CA LEU A 110 -9.12 14.54 21.93
C LEU A 110 -7.83 15.08 22.55
N TYR A 111 -7.78 16.37 22.88
CA TYR A 111 -6.59 16.95 23.52
C TYR A 111 -6.39 16.45 24.96
N ARG A 112 -7.45 16.17 25.71
CA ARG A 112 -7.36 15.57 27.05
C ARG A 112 -6.83 14.13 27.00
N SER A 113 -7.21 13.35 25.99
CA SER A 113 -6.70 11.98 25.78
C SER A 113 -5.25 11.93 25.28
N ILE A 114 -4.80 12.94 24.52
CA ILE A 114 -3.40 13.01 24.05
C ILE A 114 -2.46 13.38 25.21
N ASN A 115 -2.89 14.25 26.14
CA ASN A 115 -2.06 14.68 27.28
C ASN A 115 -1.94 13.64 28.41
N GLN A 116 -2.76 12.57 28.42
CA GLN A 116 -2.64 11.50 29.42
C GLN A 116 -1.61 10.43 29.05
N VAL A 117 -1.22 10.31 27.77
CA VAL A 117 -0.31 9.23 27.33
C VAL A 117 1.18 9.62 27.48
N THR A 118 1.49 10.91 27.62
CA THR A 118 2.89 11.38 27.71
C THR A 118 3.46 11.42 29.14
N GLN A 119 2.69 11.11 30.19
CA GLN A 119 3.16 11.18 31.59
C GLN A 119 3.20 9.86 32.37
N GLN A 120 2.87 8.71 31.80
CA GLN A 120 3.01 7.43 32.51
C GLN A 120 4.38 6.79 32.28
N LYS A 121 5.43 7.44 32.81
CA LYS A 121 6.73 6.80 33.06
C LYS A 121 7.35 7.32 34.36
N THR A 122 6.60 7.31 35.47
CA THR A 122 7.20 7.23 36.81
C THR A 122 6.14 6.80 37.84
N GLN A 123 6.43 5.69 38.53
CA GLN A 123 5.94 5.19 39.84
C GLN A 123 4.50 5.52 40.30
N TYR A 124 3.69 4.49 40.61
CA TYR A 124 3.55 3.91 41.96
C TYR A 124 2.58 2.71 41.93
N ASN A 125 2.89 1.72 42.76
CA ASN A 125 1.96 0.67 43.18
C ASN A 125 0.74 1.30 43.86
N ASP A 126 -0.46 0.84 43.50
CA ASP A 126 -1.46 0.45 44.48
C ASP A 126 -2.42 -0.56 43.84
N GLU A 127 -2.78 -1.56 44.65
CA GLU A 127 -3.64 -2.68 44.31
C GLU A 127 -5.10 -2.24 44.09
N LEU A 128 -5.89 -3.16 43.50
CA LEU A 128 -7.36 -3.18 43.38
C LEU A 128 -7.96 -2.31 42.27
N ASP A 129 -8.22 -2.92 41.10
CA ASP A 129 -9.54 -3.49 40.84
C ASP A 129 -9.53 -4.28 39.52
N GLN A 130 -9.71 -5.60 39.60
CA GLN A 130 -9.99 -6.44 38.45
C GLN A 130 -11.44 -6.18 38.00
N SER A 131 -11.62 -5.19 37.13
CA SER A 131 -12.80 -5.17 36.25
C SER A 131 -12.34 -5.43 34.82
N GLU A 132 -12.76 -6.58 34.29
CA GLU A 132 -12.60 -6.95 32.88
C GLU A 132 -13.26 -5.88 31.98
N GLN A 133 -12.52 -4.83 31.64
CA GLN A 133 -12.91 -3.92 30.58
C GLN A 133 -12.76 -4.65 29.25
N LYS A 134 -13.84 -5.32 28.83
CA LYS A 134 -14.02 -5.74 27.44
C LYS A 134 -13.72 -4.53 26.55
N PRO A 135 -12.70 -4.57 25.68
CA PRO A 135 -12.37 -3.42 24.84
C PRO A 135 -13.58 -3.12 23.96
N THR A 136 -14.18 -1.96 24.21
CA THR A 136 -15.36 -1.50 23.47
C THR A 136 -15.03 -1.46 21.98
N LEU A 137 -16.03 -1.66 21.12
CA LEU A 137 -15.89 -1.58 19.65
C LEU A 137 -15.13 -0.32 19.20
N LYS A 138 -15.26 0.79 19.93
CA LYS A 138 -14.51 2.04 19.74
C LYS A 138 -12.99 1.86 19.88
N GLN A 139 -12.54 1.14 20.90
CA GLN A 139 -11.12 0.93 21.21
C GLN A 139 -10.49 -0.07 20.22
N LYS A 140 -11.24 -1.10 19.80
CA LYS A 140 -10.82 -2.01 18.73
C LYS A 140 -10.65 -1.27 17.39
N ASN A 141 -11.59 -0.40 17.04
CA ASN A 141 -11.53 0.38 15.81
C ASN A 141 -10.37 1.40 15.81
N LEU A 142 -10.04 2.00 16.95
CA LEU A 142 -8.87 2.88 17.09
C LEU A 142 -7.54 2.14 16.88
N ASN A 143 -7.39 0.95 17.46
CA ASN A 143 -6.19 0.13 17.26
C ASN A 143 -6.04 -0.32 15.80
N ILE A 144 -7.14 -0.66 15.13
CA ILE A 144 -7.14 -0.99 13.70
C ILE A 144 -6.72 0.23 12.88
N LEU A 145 -7.27 1.42 13.17
CA LEU A 145 -6.93 2.65 12.45
C LEU A 145 -5.46 3.03 12.63
N GLN A 146 -4.92 2.91 13.86
CA GLN A 146 -3.50 3.16 14.13
C GLN A 146 -2.59 2.18 13.38
N ASN A 147 -2.96 0.90 13.32
CA ASN A 147 -2.24 -0.11 12.55
C ASN A 147 -2.28 0.16 11.04
N LEU A 148 -3.42 0.60 10.51
CA LEU A 148 -3.57 0.96 9.10
C LEU A 148 -2.75 2.20 8.74
N ILE A 149 -2.77 3.24 9.58
CA ILE A 149 -1.93 4.43 9.41
C ILE A 149 -0.44 4.08 9.51
N GLY A 150 -0.08 3.18 10.42
CA GLY A 150 1.28 2.66 10.56
C GLY A 150 1.75 1.94 9.29
N LYS A 151 0.91 1.06 8.73
CA LYS A 151 1.16 0.36 7.45
C LYS A 151 1.29 1.33 6.29
N GLN A 152 0.37 2.28 6.14
CA GLN A 152 0.43 3.29 5.07
C GLN A 152 1.70 4.14 5.15
N LYS A 153 2.11 4.56 6.35
CA LYS A 153 3.37 5.29 6.55
C LYS A 153 4.60 4.43 6.24
N PHE A 154 4.53 3.12 6.51
CA PHE A 154 5.60 2.18 6.18
C PHE A 154 5.72 1.97 4.67
N ASP A 155 4.60 1.76 3.99
CA ASP A 155 4.56 1.55 2.54
C ASP A 155 4.96 2.82 1.77
N GLN A 156 4.55 4.00 2.23
CA GLN A 156 5.03 5.28 1.70
C GLN A 156 6.55 5.46 1.87
N LYS A 157 7.09 5.11 3.05
CA LYS A 157 8.54 5.14 3.29
C LYS A 157 9.27 4.16 2.36
N ARG A 158 8.74 2.95 2.18
CA ARG A 158 9.30 1.95 1.28
C ARG A 158 9.27 2.39 -0.18
N GLY A 159 8.14 2.95 -0.65
CA GLY A 159 8.03 3.52 -1.99
C GLY A 159 9.01 4.67 -2.22
N SER A 160 9.21 5.54 -1.22
CA SER A 160 10.21 6.62 -1.29
C SER A 160 11.65 6.10 -1.38
N GLU A 161 11.96 4.99 -0.70
CA GLU A 161 13.27 4.33 -0.77
C GLU A 161 13.51 3.69 -2.14
N ASP A 162 12.49 3.00 -2.69
CA ASP A 162 12.59 2.34 -3.99
C ASP A 162 12.76 3.37 -5.12
N MET A 163 12.02 4.49 -5.09
CA MET A 163 12.22 5.60 -6.03
C MET A 163 13.61 6.24 -5.88
N PHE A 164 14.09 6.46 -4.66
CA PHE A 164 15.41 7.04 -4.43
C PHE A 164 16.53 6.12 -4.96
N ASN A 165 16.41 4.80 -4.75
CA ASN A 165 17.33 3.81 -5.30
C ASN A 165 17.30 3.78 -6.85
N LEU A 166 16.11 3.89 -7.44
CA LEU A 166 15.96 3.97 -8.89
C LEU A 166 16.64 5.23 -9.44
N LEU A 167 16.42 6.39 -8.81
CA LEU A 167 17.06 7.65 -9.17
C LEU A 167 18.59 7.53 -9.14
N GLN A 168 19.15 6.92 -8.09
CA GLN A 168 20.60 6.69 -8.01
C GLN A 168 21.12 5.80 -9.14
N LYS A 169 20.41 4.73 -9.49
CA LYS A 169 20.78 3.84 -10.59
C LYS A 169 20.71 4.55 -11.94
N CYS A 170 19.63 5.30 -12.19
CA CYS A 170 19.48 6.09 -13.42
C CYS A 170 20.63 7.09 -13.56
N MET A 171 20.97 7.84 -12.50
CA MET A 171 22.09 8.78 -12.54
C MET A 171 23.44 8.11 -12.75
N GLN A 172 23.67 6.92 -12.17
CA GLN A 172 24.88 6.14 -12.44
C GLN A 172 24.98 5.71 -13.91
N LEU A 173 23.87 5.25 -14.51
CA LEU A 173 23.83 4.86 -15.92
C LEU A 173 24.06 6.05 -16.86
N ILE A 174 23.44 7.19 -16.56
CA ILE A 174 23.63 8.43 -17.33
C ILE A 174 25.08 8.90 -17.22
N SER A 175 25.69 8.83 -16.04
CA SER A 175 27.10 9.18 -15.84
C SER A 175 28.06 8.33 -16.67
N GLN A 176 27.73 7.09 -17.01
CA GLN A 176 28.56 6.23 -17.86
C GLN A 176 28.52 6.63 -19.34
N LYS A 177 27.50 7.40 -19.76
CA LYS A 177 27.28 7.88 -21.12
C LYS A 177 27.21 9.41 -21.17
N GLN A 178 28.04 10.07 -20.35
CA GLN A 178 28.01 11.53 -20.17
C GLN A 178 28.15 12.29 -21.50
N GLU A 179 28.95 11.78 -22.43
CA GLU A 179 29.20 12.40 -23.74
C GLU A 179 27.95 12.53 -24.62
N PHE A 180 26.88 11.78 -24.32
CA PHE A 180 25.63 11.78 -25.08
C PHE A 180 24.55 12.69 -24.48
N TYR A 181 24.83 13.38 -23.37
CA TYR A 181 23.86 14.20 -22.64
C TYR A 181 24.39 15.63 -22.44
N GLU A 182 23.97 16.53 -23.33
CA GLU A 182 24.35 17.96 -23.29
C GLU A 182 23.91 18.66 -21.98
N GLU A 183 22.85 18.16 -21.33
CA GLU A 183 22.32 18.73 -20.08
C GLU A 183 22.82 18.02 -18.80
N TYR A 184 23.83 17.14 -18.92
CA TYR A 184 24.29 16.32 -17.80
C TYR A 184 24.68 17.13 -16.55
N GLU A 185 25.33 18.29 -16.72
CA GLU A 185 25.73 19.12 -15.58
C GLU A 185 24.54 19.69 -14.80
N ASN A 186 23.46 20.06 -15.49
CA ASN A 186 22.24 20.56 -14.85
C ASN A 186 21.52 19.43 -14.13
N LEU A 187 21.38 18.27 -14.77
CA LEU A 187 20.82 17.07 -14.16
C LEU A 187 21.62 16.60 -12.94
N GLN A 188 22.95 16.71 -12.98
CA GLN A 188 23.81 16.36 -11.85
C GLN A 188 23.64 17.34 -10.67
N LYS A 189 23.38 18.62 -10.93
CA LYS A 189 23.08 19.61 -9.88
C LYS A 189 21.74 19.31 -9.20
N GLU A 190 20.68 19.09 -9.98
CA GLU A 190 19.36 18.72 -9.44
C GLU A 190 19.42 17.43 -8.63
N TYR A 191 20.13 16.42 -9.13
CA TYR A 191 20.35 15.19 -8.39
C TYR A 191 21.06 15.43 -7.05
N LYS A 192 22.10 16.27 -7.02
CA LYS A 192 22.80 16.62 -5.76
C LYS A 192 21.87 17.33 -4.78
N GLU A 193 20.95 18.16 -5.24
CA GLU A 193 19.95 18.83 -4.39
C GLU A 193 18.90 17.86 -3.86
N ILE A 194 18.42 16.94 -4.68
CA ILE A 194 17.50 15.86 -4.27
C ILE A 194 18.17 14.96 -3.22
N VAL A 195 19.45 14.63 -3.40
CA VAL A 195 20.20 13.83 -2.42
C VAL A 195 20.38 14.58 -1.11
N LYS A 196 20.72 15.88 -1.15
CA LYS A 196 20.87 16.72 0.06
C LYS A 196 19.55 16.84 0.84
N SER A 197 18.44 17.03 0.15
CA SER A 197 17.11 17.10 0.78
C SER A 197 16.65 15.76 1.36
N ASN A 198 17.21 14.63 0.89
CA ASN A 198 16.86 13.28 1.30
C ASN A 198 18.02 12.55 2.01
N GLN A 199 18.72 13.26 2.90
CA GLN A 199 19.95 12.76 3.55
C GLN A 199 19.72 11.47 4.35
N SER A 200 18.56 11.30 4.99
CA SER A 200 18.20 10.08 5.75
C SER A 200 18.12 8.84 4.85
N LEU A 201 17.57 8.99 3.63
CA LEU A 201 17.53 7.94 2.62
C LEU A 201 18.94 7.62 2.13
N GLN A 202 19.76 8.65 1.87
CA GLN A 202 21.16 8.46 1.48
C GLN A 202 21.96 7.66 2.51
N TYR A 203 21.81 7.97 3.81
CA TYR A 203 22.46 7.18 4.87
C TYR A 203 21.99 5.73 4.89
N LYS A 204 20.69 5.50 4.72
CA LYS A 204 20.13 4.14 4.68
C LYS A 204 20.67 3.33 3.51
N VAL A 205 20.75 3.94 2.32
CA VAL A 205 21.32 3.28 1.14
C VAL A 205 22.80 2.97 1.34
N ASN A 206 23.57 3.91 1.88
CA ASN A 206 24.99 3.69 2.19
C ASN A 206 25.19 2.54 3.19
N LEU A 207 24.34 2.42 4.22
CA LEU A 207 24.37 1.31 5.16
C LEU A 207 24.06 -0.03 4.48
N ASN A 208 23.06 -0.07 3.59
CA ASN A 208 22.73 -1.27 2.83
C ASN A 208 23.88 -1.70 1.91
N GLN A 209 24.56 -0.76 1.25
CA GLN A 209 25.73 -1.05 0.42
C GLN A 209 26.89 -1.61 1.27
N LYS A 210 27.19 -0.98 2.42
CA LYS A 210 28.21 -1.46 3.36
C LYS A 210 27.87 -2.87 3.88
N SER A 211 26.61 -3.10 4.23
CA SER A 211 26.13 -4.41 4.69
C SER A 211 26.29 -5.48 3.60
N SER A 212 25.94 -5.16 2.36
CA SER A 212 26.08 -6.08 1.23
C SER A 212 27.54 -6.43 0.95
N LYS A 213 28.43 -5.43 0.97
CA LYS A 213 29.88 -5.65 0.83
C LYS A 213 30.45 -6.51 1.95
N LEU A 214 29.97 -6.33 3.18
CA LEU A 214 30.37 -7.17 4.31
C LEU A 214 29.93 -8.63 4.13
N LYS A 215 28.72 -8.86 3.60
CA LYS A 215 28.25 -10.21 3.26
C LYS A 215 29.12 -10.85 2.17
N GLU A 216 29.45 -10.12 1.11
CA GLU A 216 30.36 -10.62 0.06
C GLU A 216 31.72 -11.00 0.61
N ASN A 217 32.31 -10.15 1.46
CA ASN A 217 33.59 -10.45 2.10
C ASN A 217 33.51 -11.71 2.99
N LEU A 218 32.41 -11.91 3.72
CA LEU A 218 32.19 -13.12 4.51
C LEU A 218 32.07 -14.37 3.63
N TYR A 219 31.37 -14.28 2.50
CA TYR A 219 31.30 -15.39 1.55
C TYR A 219 32.67 -15.73 0.96
N GLN A 220 33.45 -14.72 0.58
CA GLN A 220 34.82 -14.91 0.10
C GLN A 220 35.70 -15.56 1.18
N LEU A 221 35.61 -15.10 2.42
CA LEU A 221 36.35 -15.67 3.54
C LEU A 221 35.98 -17.14 3.80
N MET A 222 34.68 -17.47 3.79
CA MET A 222 34.23 -18.86 3.94
C MET A 222 34.70 -19.74 2.77
N GLY A 223 34.67 -19.23 1.55
CA GLY A 223 35.20 -19.92 0.37
C GLY A 223 36.70 -20.20 0.50
N SER A 224 37.49 -19.20 0.88
CA SER A 224 38.93 -19.36 1.14
C SER A 224 39.21 -20.37 2.25
N HIS A 225 38.41 -20.38 3.31
CA HIS A 225 38.54 -21.37 4.38
C HIS A 225 38.24 -22.81 3.91
N GLN A 226 37.22 -23.00 3.08
CA GLN A 226 36.90 -24.30 2.49
C GLN A 226 37.99 -24.78 1.54
N GLN A 227 38.52 -23.88 0.69
CA GLN A 227 39.64 -24.18 -0.19
C GLN A 227 40.90 -24.56 0.61
N PHE A 228 41.20 -23.82 1.68
CA PHE A 228 42.32 -24.13 2.58
C PHE A 228 42.16 -25.49 3.27
N LYS A 229 40.96 -25.83 3.76
CA LYS A 229 40.67 -27.14 4.33
C LYS A 229 40.83 -28.27 3.30
N SER A 230 40.35 -28.06 2.07
CA SER A 230 40.54 -29.02 0.98
C SER A 230 42.02 -29.21 0.63
N TYR A 231 42.79 -28.13 0.63
CA TYR A 231 44.24 -28.19 0.43
C TYR A 231 44.92 -29.01 1.52
N LEU A 232 44.66 -28.74 2.80
CA LEU A 232 45.21 -29.54 3.89
C LEU A 232 44.88 -31.03 3.79
N ASN A 233 43.62 -31.36 3.44
CA ASN A 233 43.21 -32.75 3.25
C ASN A 233 43.85 -33.43 2.02
N SER A 234 44.37 -32.66 1.07
CA SER A 234 45.10 -33.19 -0.10
C SER A 234 46.61 -33.38 0.14
N VAL A 235 47.13 -32.75 1.20
CA VAL A 235 48.56 -32.81 1.57
C VAL A 235 48.82 -33.88 2.64
N ILE A 236 47.80 -34.25 3.42
CA ILE A 236 47.80 -35.40 4.35
C ILE A 236 47.49 -36.68 3.57
#